data_AF-A0A0S2HXI5-F1
#
_entry.id   AF-A0A0S2HXI5-F1
#
_cell.length_a   1.000
_cell.length_b   1.000
_cell.length_c   1.000
_cell.angle_alpha   90.00
_cell.angle_beta   90.00
_cell.angle_gamma   90.00
#
_symmetry.space_group_name_H-M   'P 1'
#
loop_
_entity.id
_entity.type
_entity.pdbx_description
1 polymer ?
#
loop_
_entity_poly.entity_id
_entity_poly.type
_entity_poly.pdbx_seq_one_letter_code
_entity_poly.pdbx_strand_id
1 'polypeptide(L)'
;MPSIHQIIHAGKEFPISYQKRKQHTGDYYFYENSYNSGIRKWNRNLKKSYRKFMVTQGSYVPQPDASIEIEAILNFWATYEADTEFELLQQNNSENYWAHPLAIHKPIAANGLPGSQYTNPYIFGERFQCIAPYQNNLTKLLPGDIVLFGSEFGGIGDVAFYLDTLLVIHDIIKINGSEFDKNFQQVVIAPLKKQENASTNYVHTGLTFANRELAGGCFSFVPCRESGRHPAGFGRPVIKNTTINKYLRNPGAYTGSKSTHIESIEKTQHLWQLIAHEVLKQGFYLGVGIESVKTMNR
;
A
#
# COMPACT_ATOMS: atom_id res chain seq x y z
N MET A 1 -13.42 17.15 -13.12
CA MET A 1 -13.77 15.94 -13.87
C MET A 1 -13.04 14.78 -13.22
N PRO A 2 -13.73 13.68 -12.91
CA PRO A 2 -13.11 12.56 -12.23
C PRO A 2 -12.04 11.91 -13.12
N SER A 3 -11.01 11.36 -12.50
CA SER A 3 -9.87 10.75 -13.16
C SER A 3 -9.46 9.47 -12.45
N ILE A 4 -8.79 8.59 -13.20
CA ILE A 4 -8.08 7.44 -12.63
C ILE A 4 -6.59 7.60 -12.80
N HIS A 5 -5.87 7.32 -11.72
CA HIS A 5 -4.44 7.49 -11.61
C HIS A 5 -3.81 6.16 -11.27
N GLN A 6 -2.81 5.76 -12.04
CA GLN A 6 -1.98 4.60 -11.74
C GLN A 6 -0.62 5.10 -11.26
N ILE A 7 -0.15 4.58 -10.14
CA ILE A 7 1.17 4.85 -9.57
C ILE A 7 1.92 3.52 -9.44
N ILE A 8 2.93 3.37 -10.28
CA ILE A 8 3.77 2.17 -10.36
C ILE A 8 5.07 2.43 -9.63
N HIS A 9 5.29 1.68 -8.57
CA HIS A 9 6.58 1.62 -7.90
C HIS A 9 7.31 0.35 -8.32
N ALA A 10 8.62 0.44 -8.56
CA ALA A 10 9.49 -0.73 -8.80
C ALA A 10 9.70 -1.61 -7.54
N GLY A 11 8.92 -1.40 -6.48
CA GLY A 11 9.14 -2.01 -5.18
C GLY A 11 9.05 -3.53 -5.25
N LYS A 12 10.21 -4.20 -5.17
CA LYS A 12 10.28 -5.61 -4.83
C LYS A 12 10.09 -5.76 -3.32
N GLU A 13 9.85 -6.98 -2.88
CA GLU A 13 10.04 -7.29 -1.47
C GLU A 13 11.54 -7.13 -1.13
N PHE A 14 11.84 -6.65 0.07
CA PHE A 14 13.23 -6.61 0.52
C PHE A 14 13.73 -8.04 0.74
N PRO A 15 14.89 -8.43 0.19
CA PRO A 15 15.41 -9.76 0.44
C PRO A 15 15.87 -9.90 1.89
N ILE A 16 15.15 -10.69 2.69
CA ILE A 16 15.52 -11.02 4.07
C ILE A 16 15.92 -12.49 4.11
N SER A 17 17.15 -12.80 4.50
CA SER A 17 17.57 -14.17 4.77
C SER A 17 18.72 -14.22 5.77
N TYR A 18 18.86 -15.34 6.47
CA TYR A 18 19.97 -15.56 7.39
C TYR A 18 21.34 -15.47 6.70
N GLN A 19 21.48 -16.02 5.49
CA GLN A 19 22.73 -15.94 4.73
C GLN A 19 23.10 -14.49 4.38
N LYS A 20 22.08 -13.64 4.17
CA LYS A 20 22.28 -12.21 3.93
C LYS A 20 22.60 -11.43 5.21
N ARG A 21 22.47 -12.03 6.41
CA ARG A 21 22.67 -11.39 7.75
C ARG A 21 23.89 -10.47 7.79
N LYS A 22 25.02 -10.93 7.22
CA LYS A 22 26.30 -10.18 7.20
C LYS A 22 26.37 -9.05 6.17
N GLN A 23 25.58 -9.11 5.10
CA GLN A 23 25.58 -8.13 3.99
C GLN A 23 24.70 -6.91 4.28
N HIS A 24 23.69 -7.05 5.14
CA HIS A 24 22.75 -5.97 5.50
C HIS A 24 22.65 -5.74 7.03
N THR A 25 23.77 -5.81 7.74
CA THR A 25 23.85 -5.64 9.21
C THR A 25 23.25 -4.34 9.74
N GLY A 26 23.08 -3.33 8.88
CA GLY A 26 22.40 -2.08 9.24
C GLY A 26 20.93 -1.98 8.84
N ASP A 27 20.39 -2.91 8.06
CA ASP A 27 19.00 -2.85 7.57
C ASP A 27 18.04 -3.79 8.34
N TYR A 28 18.55 -4.72 9.13
CA TYR A 28 17.77 -5.49 10.09
C TYR A 28 18.57 -5.82 11.35
N TYR A 29 17.86 -6.26 12.37
CA TYR A 29 18.37 -6.82 13.61
C TYR A 29 17.60 -8.10 13.89
N PHE A 30 18.27 -9.23 14.05
CA PHE A 30 17.62 -10.49 14.47
C PHE A 30 17.58 -10.55 15.99
N TYR A 31 16.47 -11.01 16.57
CA TYR A 31 16.36 -11.19 18.01
C TYR A 31 17.38 -12.21 18.52
N GLU A 32 17.77 -12.08 19.79
CA GLU A 32 18.68 -13.05 20.43
C GLU A 32 18.07 -14.45 20.37
N ASN A 33 18.88 -15.43 19.95
CA ASN A 33 18.47 -16.82 19.74
C ASN A 33 17.38 -17.04 18.66
N SER A 34 17.10 -16.06 17.81
CA SER A 34 16.20 -16.21 16.66
C SER A 34 16.95 -16.14 15.33
N TYR A 35 16.63 -17.08 14.44
CA TYR A 35 17.11 -17.13 13.05
C TYR A 35 16.08 -16.66 12.02
N ASN A 36 14.81 -16.59 12.44
CA ASN A 36 13.68 -16.32 11.57
C ASN A 36 12.93 -15.04 11.95
N SER A 37 13.27 -14.35 13.03
CA SER A 37 12.55 -13.15 13.44
C SER A 37 13.45 -12.03 13.93
N GLY A 38 12.92 -10.80 13.86
CA GLY A 38 13.66 -9.62 14.28
C GLY A 38 12.99 -8.31 13.87
N ILE A 39 13.78 -7.25 13.82
CA ILE A 39 13.39 -5.91 13.36
C ILE A 39 13.97 -5.68 11.97
N ARG A 40 13.10 -5.35 11.02
CA ARG A 40 13.47 -4.75 9.75
C ARG A 40 13.47 -3.24 9.94
N LYS A 41 14.64 -2.62 9.86
CA LYS A 41 14.80 -1.19 10.09
C LYS A 41 14.29 -0.38 8.91
N TRP A 42 14.09 0.91 9.16
CA TRP A 42 13.70 1.89 8.16
C TRP A 42 14.58 1.78 6.91
N ASN A 43 13.95 1.82 5.73
CA ASN A 43 14.69 1.83 4.48
C ASN A 43 15.62 3.06 4.38
N ARG A 44 16.93 2.79 4.28
CA ARG A 44 17.98 3.82 4.23
C ARG A 44 18.37 4.20 2.80
N ASN A 45 18.08 3.34 1.83
CA ASN A 45 18.43 3.58 0.43
C ASN A 45 17.36 4.41 -0.25
N LEU A 46 17.63 5.72 -0.39
CA LEU A 46 16.74 6.70 -1.03
C LEU A 46 16.26 6.31 -2.43
N LYS A 47 16.99 5.47 -3.16
CA LYS A 47 16.67 5.08 -4.55
C LYS A 47 15.78 3.83 -4.64
N LYS A 48 15.48 3.16 -3.53
CA LYS A 48 14.69 1.91 -3.52
C LYS A 48 13.64 1.96 -2.42
N SER A 49 12.37 1.84 -2.81
CA SER A 49 11.27 1.54 -1.88
C SER A 49 11.00 0.03 -1.95
N TYR A 50 10.57 -0.56 -0.84
CA TYR A 50 10.29 -1.99 -0.74
C TYR A 50 8.87 -2.24 -0.28
N ARG A 51 8.29 -3.30 -0.82
CA ARG A 51 7.00 -3.82 -0.35
C ARG A 51 7.23 -4.74 0.83
N LYS A 52 6.26 -4.75 1.74
CA LYS A 52 6.22 -5.67 2.87
C LYS A 52 4.86 -6.36 2.86
N PHE A 53 4.89 -7.65 3.10
CA PHE A 53 3.67 -8.41 3.40
C PHE A 53 3.39 -8.26 4.89
N MET A 54 2.30 -7.60 5.23
CA MET A 54 2.01 -7.13 6.58
C MET A 54 0.92 -7.94 7.24
N VAL A 55 0.92 -7.93 8.57
CA VAL A 55 -0.15 -8.45 9.42
C VAL A 55 -0.53 -7.42 10.47
N THR A 56 -1.83 -7.16 10.61
CA THR A 56 -2.38 -6.23 11.59
C THR A 56 -3.86 -6.50 11.82
N GLN A 57 -4.41 -6.08 12.96
CA GLN A 57 -5.86 -6.02 13.15
C GLN A 57 -6.45 -5.01 12.16
N GLY A 58 -7.67 -5.26 11.71
CA GLY A 58 -8.42 -4.35 10.85
C GLY A 58 -9.83 -4.85 10.59
N SER A 59 -10.43 -4.31 9.54
CA SER A 59 -11.75 -4.69 9.06
C SER A 59 -11.75 -4.81 7.53
N TYR A 60 -12.59 -5.70 7.02
CA TYR A 60 -12.75 -5.92 5.59
C TYR A 60 -14.22 -6.04 5.22
N VAL A 61 -14.50 -5.92 3.92
CA VAL A 61 -15.80 -6.28 3.34
C VAL A 61 -15.63 -7.38 2.29
N PRO A 62 -16.50 -8.41 2.27
CA PRO A 62 -16.37 -9.54 1.36
C PRO A 62 -16.94 -9.26 -0.04
N GLN A 63 -17.70 -8.19 -0.20
CA GLN A 63 -18.32 -7.78 -1.46
C GLN A 63 -18.50 -6.25 -1.51
N PRO A 64 -18.62 -5.65 -2.70
CA PRO A 64 -18.61 -4.18 -2.84
C PRO A 64 -19.86 -3.50 -2.22
N ASP A 65 -20.99 -4.17 -2.22
CA ASP A 65 -22.29 -3.72 -1.72
C ASP A 65 -22.58 -4.20 -0.29
N ALA A 66 -21.56 -4.66 0.45
CA ALA A 66 -21.71 -5.08 1.83
C ALA A 66 -22.36 -3.97 2.67
N SER A 67 -23.14 -4.37 3.67
CA SER A 67 -23.76 -3.44 4.64
C SER A 67 -22.90 -3.24 5.89
N ILE A 68 -22.04 -4.22 6.20
CA ILE A 68 -21.23 -4.25 7.42
C ILE A 68 -19.77 -4.57 7.11
N GLU A 69 -18.89 -4.06 7.96
CA GLU A 69 -17.47 -4.44 8.02
C GLU A 69 -17.30 -5.67 8.93
N ILE A 70 -16.34 -6.53 8.59
CA ILE A 70 -15.97 -7.71 9.39
C ILE A 70 -14.59 -7.45 10.00
N GLU A 71 -14.50 -7.44 11.32
CA GLU A 71 -13.23 -7.33 12.03
C GLU A 71 -12.42 -8.64 11.96
N ALA A 72 -11.14 -8.53 11.66
CA ALA A 72 -10.22 -9.67 11.61
C ALA A 72 -8.76 -9.23 11.74
N ILE A 73 -7.88 -10.20 11.97
CA ILE A 73 -6.45 -10.02 11.71
C ILE A 73 -6.24 -10.19 10.21
N LEU A 74 -5.74 -9.17 9.55
CA LEU A 74 -5.57 -9.11 8.10
C LEU A 74 -4.12 -9.26 7.70
N ASN A 75 -3.89 -10.04 6.65
CA ASN A 75 -2.66 -10.06 5.89
C ASN A 75 -2.86 -9.26 4.59
N PHE A 76 -1.87 -8.49 4.13
CA PHE A 76 -1.91 -7.75 2.87
C PHE A 76 -0.51 -7.27 2.44
N TRP A 77 -0.37 -6.81 1.20
CA TRP A 77 0.83 -6.14 0.73
C TRP A 77 0.69 -4.62 0.83
N ALA A 78 1.71 -3.95 1.36
CA ALA A 78 1.73 -2.49 1.39
C ALA A 78 3.16 -1.94 1.31
N THR A 79 3.25 -0.64 1.03
CA THR A 79 4.47 0.14 1.25
C THR A 79 4.50 0.60 2.70
N TYR A 80 5.60 0.36 3.40
CA TYR A 80 5.83 0.95 4.72
C TYR A 80 7.32 1.11 4.92
N GLU A 81 7.78 2.35 5.06
CA GLU A 81 9.20 2.66 5.06
C GLU A 81 9.83 2.50 6.44
N ALA A 82 9.07 2.70 7.51
CA ALA A 82 9.54 2.64 8.89
C ALA A 82 9.79 1.21 9.39
N ASP A 83 10.26 1.13 10.64
CA ASP A 83 10.61 -0.13 11.30
C ASP A 83 9.41 -1.08 11.39
N THR A 84 9.67 -2.38 11.21
CA THR A 84 8.68 -3.44 11.37
C THR A 84 9.30 -4.60 12.11
N GLU A 85 8.55 -5.28 12.97
CA GLU A 85 8.92 -6.64 13.35
C GLU A 85 8.70 -7.53 12.14
N PHE A 86 9.55 -8.51 11.93
CA PHE A 86 9.35 -9.51 10.89
C PHE A 86 9.52 -10.92 11.43
N GLU A 87 8.84 -11.84 10.77
CA GLU A 87 9.05 -13.28 10.86
C GLU A 87 9.18 -13.84 9.45
N LEU A 88 10.22 -14.63 9.19
CA LEU A 88 10.44 -15.30 7.92
C LEU A 88 9.38 -16.38 7.73
N LEU A 89 8.76 -16.37 6.55
CA LEU A 89 7.82 -17.40 6.13
C LEU A 89 8.58 -18.60 5.57
N GLN A 90 7.94 -19.77 5.56
CA GLN A 90 8.50 -20.94 4.89
C GLN A 90 8.56 -20.65 3.38
N GLN A 91 9.78 -20.60 2.83
CA GLN A 91 9.95 -20.36 1.41
C GLN A 91 9.43 -21.54 0.59
N ASN A 92 8.51 -21.25 -0.33
CA ASN A 92 8.22 -22.16 -1.43
C ASN A 92 9.16 -21.86 -2.60
N ASN A 93 10.25 -22.65 -2.71
CA ASN A 93 11.29 -22.43 -3.73
C ASN A 93 10.81 -22.68 -5.18
N SER A 94 9.63 -23.27 -5.39
CA SER A 94 9.09 -23.52 -6.73
C SER A 94 8.29 -22.36 -7.30
N GLU A 95 8.09 -21.27 -6.55
CA GLU A 95 7.23 -20.17 -6.98
C GLU A 95 7.92 -18.80 -6.94
N ASN A 96 7.43 -17.88 -7.76
CA ASN A 96 8.02 -16.55 -7.87
C ASN A 96 7.77 -15.71 -6.60
N TYR A 97 8.74 -14.87 -6.20
CA TYR A 97 8.64 -14.06 -4.97
C TYR A 97 7.45 -13.08 -4.94
N TRP A 98 6.92 -12.68 -6.11
CA TRP A 98 5.73 -11.81 -6.15
C TRP A 98 4.41 -12.56 -5.87
N ALA A 99 4.46 -13.89 -5.79
CA ALA A 99 3.38 -14.77 -5.36
C ALA A 99 3.55 -15.27 -3.91
N HIS A 100 4.78 -15.29 -3.38
CA HIS A 100 5.10 -15.80 -2.04
C HIS A 100 6.03 -14.84 -1.30
N PRO A 101 5.53 -14.13 -0.28
CA PRO A 101 6.35 -13.27 0.53
C PRO A 101 7.42 -14.05 1.30
N LEU A 102 8.57 -13.42 1.48
CA LEU A 102 9.69 -13.94 2.28
C LEU A 102 9.44 -13.81 3.77
N ALA A 103 8.73 -12.76 4.17
CA ALA A 103 8.48 -12.47 5.57
C ALA A 103 7.12 -11.82 5.77
N ILE A 104 6.54 -12.06 6.94
CA ILE A 104 5.39 -11.33 7.44
C ILE A 104 5.86 -10.22 8.38
N HIS A 105 5.29 -9.03 8.23
CA HIS A 105 5.73 -7.83 8.92
C HIS A 105 4.63 -7.25 9.82
N LYS A 106 4.99 -6.85 11.05
CA LYS A 106 4.14 -6.06 11.93
C LYS A 106 4.67 -4.62 11.97
N PRO A 107 3.88 -3.61 11.60
CA PRO A 107 4.34 -2.22 11.64
C PRO A 107 4.58 -1.75 13.07
N ILE A 108 5.65 -0.99 13.28
CA ILE A 108 5.99 -0.38 14.58
C ILE A 108 6.20 1.10 14.37
N ALA A 109 5.64 1.94 15.24
CA ALA A 109 5.99 3.34 15.25
C ALA A 109 7.41 3.47 15.80
N ALA A 110 8.33 3.95 14.98
CA ALA A 110 9.71 4.12 15.39
C ALA A 110 9.79 5.14 16.55
N ASN A 111 10.61 4.92 17.57
CA ASN A 111 10.93 5.97 18.55
C ASN A 111 12.21 6.76 18.19
N GLY A 112 12.71 6.58 16.97
CA GLY A 112 13.98 7.13 16.51
C GLY A 112 13.83 8.31 15.53
N LEU A 113 14.99 8.83 15.10
CA LEU A 113 15.06 9.81 14.02
C LEU A 113 14.41 9.22 12.77
N PRO A 114 13.49 9.95 12.11
CA PRO A 114 12.84 9.45 10.92
C PRO A 114 13.87 9.23 9.82
N GLY A 115 13.68 8.14 9.05
CA GLY A 115 14.47 7.90 7.85
C GLY A 115 14.20 8.95 6.76
N SER A 116 14.81 8.78 5.60
CA SER A 116 14.74 9.76 4.50
C SER A 116 13.66 9.44 3.46
N GLN A 117 13.02 8.27 3.55
CA GLN A 117 11.86 7.89 2.73
C GLN A 117 10.59 7.95 3.56
N TYR A 118 9.52 8.49 2.98
CA TYR A 118 8.18 8.54 3.58
C TYR A 118 7.31 7.39 3.08
N THR A 119 6.41 6.90 3.93
CA THR A 119 5.40 5.91 3.52
C THR A 119 4.31 6.56 2.67
N ASN A 120 4.02 5.99 1.50
CA ASN A 120 2.98 6.47 0.59
C ASN A 120 2.45 5.33 -0.30
N PRO A 121 1.16 5.00 -0.28
CA PRO A 121 0.13 5.57 0.61
C PRO A 121 0.36 5.12 2.07
N TYR A 122 -0.20 5.88 3.01
CA TYR A 122 -0.31 5.51 4.42
C TYR A 122 -1.74 5.05 4.69
N ILE A 123 -1.90 3.79 5.09
CA ILE A 123 -3.23 3.14 5.17
C ILE A 123 -3.68 2.84 6.60
N PHE A 124 -2.90 3.23 7.60
CA PHE A 124 -3.17 2.89 9.01
C PHE A 124 -4.00 3.98 9.68
N GLY A 125 -4.94 3.59 10.54
CA GLY A 125 -5.78 4.50 11.30
C GLY A 125 -7.13 4.77 10.64
N GLU A 126 -7.71 5.93 10.93
CA GLU A 126 -9.10 6.29 10.58
C GLU A 126 -9.35 6.30 9.07
N ARG A 127 -8.39 6.76 8.28
CA ARG A 127 -8.54 6.96 6.84
C ARG A 127 -7.23 6.69 6.13
N PHE A 128 -7.32 6.21 4.89
CA PHE A 128 -6.15 6.10 4.04
C PHE A 128 -5.72 7.50 3.60
N GLN A 129 -4.43 7.71 3.47
CA GLN A 129 -3.83 9.01 3.18
C GLN A 129 -2.73 8.83 2.15
N CYS A 130 -2.61 9.76 1.22
CA CYS A 130 -1.48 9.78 0.31
C CYS A 130 -0.98 11.20 0.06
N ILE A 131 0.29 11.27 -0.30
CA ILE A 131 0.95 12.50 -0.71
C ILE A 131 1.29 12.36 -2.18
N ALA A 132 0.75 13.24 -3.03
CA ALA A 132 1.14 13.28 -4.42
C ALA A 132 2.42 14.12 -4.59
N PRO A 133 3.55 13.54 -5.05
CA PRO A 133 4.75 14.31 -5.29
C PRO A 133 4.55 15.27 -6.46
N TYR A 134 5.16 16.46 -6.36
CA TYR A 134 4.89 17.58 -7.27
C TYR A 134 5.33 17.35 -8.73
N GLN A 135 6.22 16.38 -8.94
CA GLN A 135 6.88 16.15 -10.22
C GLN A 135 6.03 15.35 -11.23
N ASN A 136 4.80 14.97 -10.89
CA ASN A 136 3.90 14.20 -11.75
C ASN A 136 2.54 14.89 -11.94
N ASN A 137 1.79 14.49 -12.98
CA ASN A 137 0.37 14.83 -13.20
C ASN A 137 -0.58 14.34 -12.07
N LEU A 138 -0.01 13.91 -10.95
CA LEU A 138 -0.68 13.51 -9.72
C LEU A 138 -0.85 14.69 -8.75
N THR A 139 -0.32 15.88 -9.05
CA THR A 139 -0.45 17.08 -8.20
C THR A 139 -1.86 17.63 -8.03
N LYS A 140 -2.80 17.16 -8.85
CA LYS A 140 -4.16 17.69 -8.95
C LYS A 140 -5.21 16.60 -8.72
N LEU A 141 -4.97 15.72 -7.75
CA LEU A 141 -6.00 14.78 -7.32
C LEU A 141 -7.17 15.56 -6.72
N LEU A 142 -8.37 15.29 -7.22
CA LEU A 142 -9.62 15.91 -6.80
C LEU A 142 -10.50 14.87 -6.10
N PRO A 143 -11.43 15.30 -5.23
CA PRO A 143 -12.47 14.42 -4.70
C PRO A 143 -13.17 13.63 -5.81
N GLY A 144 -13.31 12.32 -5.61
CA GLY A 144 -13.87 11.37 -6.58
C GLY A 144 -12.84 10.72 -7.51
N ASP A 145 -11.59 11.16 -7.54
CA ASP A 145 -10.54 10.49 -8.30
C ASP A 145 -10.20 9.11 -7.70
N ILE A 146 -9.87 8.14 -8.56
CA ILE A 146 -9.38 6.81 -8.16
C ILE A 146 -7.87 6.77 -8.32
N VAL A 147 -7.14 6.34 -7.31
CA VAL A 147 -5.69 6.15 -7.36
C VAL A 147 -5.34 4.69 -7.07
N LEU A 148 -4.65 4.04 -8.01
CA LEU A 148 -4.17 2.68 -7.91
C LEU A 148 -2.67 2.67 -7.64
N PHE A 149 -2.29 2.20 -6.45
CA PHE A 149 -0.90 1.95 -6.09
C PHE A 149 -0.57 0.50 -6.34
N GLY A 150 0.58 0.25 -6.97
CA GLY A 150 1.00 -1.11 -7.27
C GLY A 150 2.36 -1.20 -7.92
N SER A 151 2.60 -2.36 -8.52
CA SER A 151 3.84 -2.69 -9.22
C SER A 151 3.55 -3.53 -10.46
N GLU A 152 4.48 -3.53 -11.40
CA GLU A 152 4.42 -4.39 -12.58
C GLU A 152 5.38 -5.58 -12.46
N PHE A 153 4.91 -6.79 -12.75
CA PHE A 153 5.75 -7.99 -12.84
C PHE A 153 5.41 -8.82 -14.06
N GLY A 154 6.39 -9.59 -14.53
CA GLY A 154 6.29 -10.45 -15.71
C GLY A 154 7.48 -10.26 -16.65
N GLY A 155 7.64 -11.22 -17.57
CA GLY A 155 8.58 -11.12 -18.69
C GLY A 155 8.00 -10.29 -19.84
N ILE A 156 8.81 -10.02 -20.85
CA ILE A 156 8.37 -9.34 -22.07
C ILE A 156 7.18 -10.11 -22.67
N GLY A 157 6.05 -9.41 -22.89
CA GLY A 157 4.81 -10.01 -23.41
C GLY A 157 3.79 -10.41 -22.33
N ASP A 158 4.23 -10.63 -21.08
CA ASP A 158 3.38 -11.11 -19.98
C ASP A 158 3.39 -10.18 -18.74
N VAL A 159 3.86 -8.94 -18.92
CA VAL A 159 3.88 -7.96 -17.82
C VAL A 159 2.45 -7.59 -17.44
N ALA A 160 2.15 -7.64 -16.14
CA ALA A 160 0.86 -7.25 -15.59
C ALA A 160 1.00 -6.34 -14.38
N PHE A 161 -0.05 -5.56 -14.08
CA PHE A 161 -0.12 -4.70 -12.92
C PHE A 161 -0.73 -5.42 -11.72
N TYR A 162 -0.06 -5.33 -10.58
CA TYR A 162 -0.42 -5.94 -9.31
C TYR A 162 -0.80 -4.84 -8.33
N LEU A 163 -2.03 -4.90 -7.80
CA LEU A 163 -2.60 -3.86 -6.95
C LEU A 163 -2.19 -4.06 -5.48
N ASP A 164 -1.68 -3.00 -4.86
CA ASP A 164 -1.38 -2.93 -3.42
C ASP A 164 -2.49 -2.16 -2.67
N THR A 165 -2.97 -1.06 -3.25
CA THR A 165 -3.94 -0.16 -2.60
C THR A 165 -4.75 0.58 -3.66
N LEU A 166 -6.06 0.66 -3.45
CA LEU A 166 -6.95 1.56 -4.16
C LEU A 166 -7.39 2.68 -3.22
N LEU A 167 -7.20 3.92 -3.64
CA LEU A 167 -7.68 5.11 -2.92
C LEU A 167 -8.76 5.80 -3.75
N VAL A 168 -9.90 6.11 -3.13
CA VAL A 168 -10.90 7.02 -3.69
C VAL A 168 -10.74 8.35 -2.98
N ILE A 169 -10.35 9.40 -3.68
CA ILE A 169 -10.02 10.68 -3.04
C ILE A 169 -11.29 11.30 -2.45
N HIS A 170 -11.24 11.66 -1.17
CA HIS A 170 -12.32 12.32 -0.45
C HIS A 170 -12.02 13.80 -0.24
N ASP A 171 -10.95 14.10 0.50
CA ASP A 171 -10.56 15.47 0.84
C ASP A 171 -9.09 15.75 0.53
N ILE A 172 -8.76 17.05 0.49
CA ILE A 172 -7.42 17.58 0.35
C ILE A 172 -7.13 18.48 1.54
N ILE A 173 -6.20 18.08 2.39
CA ILE A 173 -5.84 18.78 3.63
C ILE A 173 -4.49 19.45 3.44
N LYS A 174 -4.42 20.76 3.69
CA LYS A 174 -3.15 21.50 3.69
C LYS A 174 -2.37 21.18 4.97
N ILE A 175 -1.11 20.80 4.84
CA ILE A 175 -0.21 20.46 5.94
C ILE A 175 0.12 21.75 6.73
N ASN A 176 -0.52 21.92 7.89
CA ASN A 176 -0.27 23.02 8.82
C ASN A 176 0.34 22.55 10.15
N GLY A 177 0.33 21.25 10.45
CA GLY A 177 1.27 20.64 11.40
C GLY A 177 0.69 19.70 12.45
N SER A 178 -0.50 19.95 12.99
CA SER A 178 -1.07 19.16 14.12
C SER A 178 -2.34 18.37 13.77
N GLU A 179 -2.85 18.49 12.54
CA GLU A 179 -4.11 17.86 12.14
C GLU A 179 -4.00 16.34 11.89
N PHE A 180 -2.77 15.80 11.82
CA PHE A 180 -2.51 14.39 11.59
C PHE A 180 -2.05 13.69 12.87
N ASP A 181 -2.34 12.39 12.98
CA ASP A 181 -1.87 11.59 14.10
C ASP A 181 -0.33 11.52 14.13
N LYS A 182 0.21 11.20 15.31
CA LYS A 182 1.65 11.18 15.57
C LYS A 182 2.42 10.23 14.63
N ASN A 183 1.84 9.09 14.28
CA ASN A 183 2.50 8.10 13.43
C ASN A 183 2.57 8.59 11.98
N PHE A 184 1.48 9.17 11.46
CA PHE A 184 1.50 9.79 10.14
C PHE A 184 2.52 10.94 10.08
N GLN A 185 2.54 11.81 11.10
CA GLN A 185 3.53 12.88 11.18
C GLN A 185 4.96 12.34 11.13
N GLN A 186 5.22 11.25 11.85
CA GLN A 186 6.56 10.68 11.94
C GLN A 186 6.98 9.88 10.71
N VAL A 187 6.10 9.08 10.15
CA VAL A 187 6.40 8.12 9.07
C VAL A 187 6.21 8.73 7.68
N VAL A 188 5.45 9.82 7.60
CA VAL A 188 5.14 10.49 6.32
C VAL A 188 5.68 11.91 6.29
N ILE A 189 5.20 12.79 7.17
CA ILE A 189 5.49 14.23 7.09
C ILE A 189 6.96 14.56 7.41
N ALA A 190 7.51 13.98 8.48
CA ALA A 190 8.88 14.29 8.90
C ALA A 190 9.93 13.86 7.88
N PRO A 191 9.88 12.65 7.26
CA PRO A 191 10.76 12.28 6.15
C PRO A 191 10.52 13.13 4.91
N LEU A 192 9.27 13.48 4.60
CA LEU A 192 8.95 14.34 3.46
C LEU A 192 9.66 15.70 3.59
N LYS A 193 9.59 16.34 4.77
CA LYS A 193 10.26 17.63 5.05
C LYS A 193 11.78 17.59 4.92
N LYS A 194 12.41 16.40 4.98
CA LYS A 194 13.85 16.22 4.79
C LYS A 194 14.26 16.12 3.31
N GLN A 195 13.31 15.94 2.39
CA GLN A 195 13.61 15.88 0.97
C GLN A 195 13.73 17.29 0.40
N GLU A 196 14.91 17.64 -0.12
CA GLU A 196 15.25 18.99 -0.62
C GLU A 196 14.28 19.52 -1.71
N ASN A 197 13.49 18.64 -2.34
CA ASN A 197 12.53 18.97 -3.39
C ASN A 197 11.07 18.59 -3.04
N ALA A 198 10.75 18.36 -1.76
CA ALA A 198 9.36 18.09 -1.36
C ALA A 198 8.54 19.39 -1.40
N SER A 199 7.92 19.66 -2.54
CA SER A 199 7.09 20.86 -2.76
C SER A 199 5.60 20.64 -2.54
N THR A 200 5.18 19.51 -1.96
CA THR A 200 3.78 19.26 -1.66
C THR A 200 3.43 19.64 -0.22
N ASN A 201 2.44 20.52 -0.11
CA ASN A 201 1.87 20.98 1.15
C ASN A 201 0.48 20.35 1.40
N TYR A 202 0.14 19.28 0.69
CA TYR A 202 -1.20 18.69 0.75
C TYR A 202 -1.14 17.19 0.99
N VAL A 203 -2.06 16.72 1.82
CA VAL A 203 -2.38 15.31 2.03
C VAL A 203 -3.75 15.07 1.43
N HIS A 204 -3.86 14.08 0.56
CA HIS A 204 -5.13 13.60 0.06
C HIS A 204 -5.61 12.46 0.95
N THR A 205 -6.88 12.48 1.31
CA THR A 205 -7.49 11.45 2.15
C THR A 205 -8.41 10.56 1.32
N GLY A 206 -8.46 9.28 1.69
CA GLY A 206 -9.33 8.29 1.08
C GLY A 206 -10.72 8.30 1.68
N LEU A 207 -11.72 8.07 0.84
CA LEU A 207 -13.09 7.84 1.26
C LEU A 207 -13.16 6.50 2.01
N THR A 208 -13.74 6.53 3.21
CA THR A 208 -13.92 5.36 4.07
C THR A 208 -15.16 4.58 3.66
N PHE A 209 -15.25 3.30 4.07
CA PHE A 209 -16.44 2.49 3.82
C PHE A 209 -17.69 3.08 4.47
N ALA A 210 -17.58 3.64 5.68
CA ALA A 210 -18.69 4.33 6.35
C ALA A 210 -19.26 5.51 5.54
N ASN A 211 -18.43 6.18 4.73
CA ASN A 211 -18.82 7.34 3.94
C ASN A 211 -19.04 7.03 2.45
N ARG A 212 -19.10 5.75 2.06
CA ARG A 212 -19.18 5.30 0.66
C ARG A 212 -20.35 5.88 -0.14
N GLU A 213 -21.47 6.15 0.51
CA GLU A 213 -22.66 6.73 -0.13
C GLU A 213 -22.37 8.11 -0.76
N LEU A 214 -21.38 8.85 -0.23
CA LEU A 214 -20.95 10.13 -0.80
C LEU A 214 -20.34 9.99 -2.21
N ALA A 215 -19.95 8.78 -2.62
CA ALA A 215 -19.40 8.49 -3.93
C ALA A 215 -20.09 7.29 -4.61
N GLY A 216 -21.40 7.11 -4.36
CA GLY A 216 -22.20 6.03 -4.97
C GLY A 216 -21.65 4.65 -4.69
N GLY A 217 -21.30 4.38 -3.43
CA GLY A 217 -20.81 3.10 -2.95
C GLY A 217 -19.30 2.87 -3.11
N CYS A 218 -18.56 3.81 -3.70
CA CYS A 218 -17.11 3.70 -3.81
C CYS A 218 -16.41 3.96 -2.47
N PHE A 219 -15.31 3.27 -2.21
CA PHE A 219 -14.46 3.51 -1.04
C PHE A 219 -13.01 3.05 -1.29
N SER A 220 -12.10 3.48 -0.43
CA SER A 220 -10.69 3.09 -0.48
C SER A 220 -10.49 1.74 0.18
N PHE A 221 -9.62 0.90 -0.39
CA PHE A 221 -9.33 -0.41 0.18
C PHE A 221 -7.93 -0.92 -0.17
N VAL A 222 -7.44 -1.86 0.64
CA VAL A 222 -6.27 -2.70 0.34
C VAL A 222 -6.75 -4.13 0.07
N PRO A 223 -6.27 -4.82 -0.98
CA PRO A 223 -6.55 -6.24 -1.13
C PRO A 223 -5.96 -7.03 0.03
N CYS A 224 -6.78 -7.75 0.77
CA CYS A 224 -6.37 -8.47 1.97
C CYS A 224 -6.95 -9.88 2.04
N ARG A 225 -6.48 -10.66 3.01
CA ARG A 225 -7.09 -11.92 3.45
C ARG A 225 -6.98 -12.04 4.96
N GLU A 226 -7.84 -12.83 5.58
CA GLU A 226 -7.69 -13.18 6.99
C GLU A 226 -6.37 -13.92 7.25
N SER A 227 -5.71 -13.57 8.36
CA SER A 227 -4.48 -14.21 8.80
C SER A 227 -4.73 -15.67 9.26
N GLY A 228 -3.67 -16.47 9.29
CA GLY A 228 -3.73 -17.88 9.72
C GLY A 228 -4.24 -18.88 8.68
N ARG A 229 -4.96 -18.44 7.64
CA ARG A 229 -5.41 -19.32 6.54
C ARG A 229 -4.32 -19.60 5.47
N HIS A 230 -3.24 -18.82 5.48
CA HIS A 230 -2.17 -18.85 4.47
C HIS A 230 -0.78 -18.78 5.12
N PRO A 231 -0.26 -19.88 5.69
CA PRO A 231 1.01 -19.88 6.42
C PRO A 231 2.23 -19.58 5.54
N ALA A 232 2.15 -19.77 4.22
CA ALA A 232 3.19 -19.39 3.26
C ALA A 232 3.04 -17.94 2.74
N GLY A 233 2.00 -17.22 3.19
CA GLY A 233 1.59 -15.95 2.59
C GLY A 233 0.86 -16.11 1.26
N PHE A 234 0.68 -15.01 0.55
CA PHE A 234 0.03 -14.98 -0.77
C PHE A 234 0.51 -13.78 -1.59
N GLY A 235 0.28 -13.82 -2.90
CA GLY A 235 0.66 -12.76 -3.84
C GLY A 235 -0.24 -11.53 -3.79
N ARG A 236 -0.31 -10.80 -4.89
CA ARG A 236 -1.21 -9.64 -5.04
C ARG A 236 -2.23 -9.90 -6.14
N PRO A 237 -3.44 -9.30 -6.06
CA PRO A 237 -4.37 -9.40 -7.16
C PRO A 237 -3.80 -8.72 -8.41
N VAL A 238 -3.96 -9.39 -9.54
CA VAL A 238 -3.50 -8.93 -10.85
C VAL A 238 -4.66 -8.27 -11.58
N ILE A 239 -4.46 -7.09 -12.12
CA ILE A 239 -5.48 -6.40 -12.94
C ILE A 239 -5.31 -6.84 -14.38
N LYS A 240 -6.15 -7.78 -14.84
CA LYS A 240 -6.11 -8.31 -16.22
C LYS A 240 -7.30 -7.86 -17.07
N ASN A 241 -8.35 -7.34 -16.45
CA ASN A 241 -9.53 -6.86 -17.14
C ASN A 241 -9.20 -5.81 -18.22
N THR A 242 -9.57 -6.10 -19.46
CA THR A 242 -9.28 -5.26 -20.63
C THR A 242 -10.00 -3.92 -20.60
N THR A 243 -11.16 -3.82 -19.96
CA THR A 243 -11.88 -2.55 -19.77
C THR A 243 -11.13 -1.64 -18.82
N ILE A 244 -10.61 -2.18 -17.71
CA ILE A 244 -9.80 -1.41 -16.75
C ILE A 244 -8.49 -0.96 -17.41
N ASN A 245 -7.81 -1.89 -18.11
CA ASN A 245 -6.49 -1.65 -18.71
C ASN A 245 -6.46 -0.54 -19.77
N LYS A 246 -7.59 -0.19 -20.39
CA LYS A 246 -7.69 0.98 -21.30
C LYS A 246 -7.32 2.30 -20.60
N TYR A 247 -7.57 2.40 -19.29
CA TYR A 247 -7.29 3.59 -18.49
C TYR A 247 -5.93 3.53 -17.79
N LEU A 248 -5.31 2.36 -17.72
CA LEU A 248 -4.02 2.15 -17.10
C LEU A 248 -2.89 2.26 -18.12
N ARG A 249 -1.66 2.38 -17.64
CA ARG A 249 -0.47 2.42 -18.48
C ARG A 249 -0.30 1.04 -19.12
N ASN A 250 0.20 1.01 -20.36
CA ASN A 250 0.62 -0.24 -20.97
C ASN A 250 1.73 -0.86 -20.11
N PRO A 251 1.60 -2.14 -19.70
CA PRO A 251 2.59 -2.80 -18.87
C PRO A 251 4.00 -2.83 -19.48
N GLY A 252 5.03 -2.77 -18.65
CA GLY A 252 6.44 -2.94 -19.05
C GLY A 252 7.35 -1.75 -18.75
N ALA A 253 6.82 -0.68 -18.14
CA ALA A 253 7.62 0.46 -17.72
C ALA A 253 8.28 0.24 -16.35
N TYR A 254 7.72 -0.66 -15.52
CA TYR A 254 8.18 -1.04 -14.17
C TYR A 254 8.25 0.09 -13.13
N THR A 255 8.16 1.35 -13.54
CA THR A 255 8.07 2.57 -12.72
C THR A 255 7.28 3.65 -13.45
N GLY A 256 6.71 4.59 -12.69
CA GLY A 256 6.12 5.81 -13.23
C GLY A 256 4.66 5.98 -12.83
N SER A 257 3.97 6.89 -13.52
CA SER A 257 2.54 7.11 -13.30
C SER A 257 1.80 7.37 -14.61
N LYS A 258 0.48 7.19 -14.58
CA LYS A 258 -0.45 7.60 -15.65
C LYS A 258 -1.69 8.19 -15.01
N SER A 259 -2.16 9.31 -15.54
CA SER A 259 -3.47 9.89 -15.20
C SER A 259 -4.34 9.82 -16.45
N THR A 260 -5.56 9.35 -16.30
CA THR A 260 -6.55 9.27 -17.39
C THR A 260 -7.84 9.92 -16.94
N HIS A 261 -8.30 10.93 -17.68
CA HIS A 261 -9.59 11.56 -17.42
C HIS A 261 -10.73 10.60 -17.73
N ILE A 262 -11.79 10.68 -16.92
CA ILE A 262 -13.01 9.90 -17.08
C ILE A 262 -14.15 10.86 -17.37
N GLU A 263 -14.97 10.51 -18.35
CA GLU A 263 -16.06 11.33 -18.87
C GLU A 263 -17.14 11.65 -17.83
N SER A 264 -17.40 10.74 -16.89
CA SER A 264 -18.50 10.88 -15.93
C SER A 264 -18.22 10.18 -14.60
N ILE A 265 -18.98 10.56 -13.56
CA ILE A 265 -18.89 9.97 -12.22
C ILE A 265 -19.36 8.50 -12.25
N GLU A 266 -20.41 8.21 -13.00
CA GLU A 266 -20.97 6.85 -13.16
C GLU A 266 -19.93 5.90 -13.79
N LYS A 267 -19.15 6.42 -14.74
CA LYS A 267 -18.07 5.65 -15.38
C LYS A 267 -16.92 5.40 -14.40
N THR A 268 -16.63 6.35 -13.51
CA THR A 268 -15.66 6.17 -12.41
C THR A 268 -16.15 5.12 -11.41
N GLN A 269 -17.43 5.18 -11.01
CA GLN A 269 -18.05 4.18 -10.13
C GLN A 269 -18.02 2.78 -10.75
N HIS A 270 -18.34 2.69 -12.04
CA HIS A 270 -18.27 1.43 -12.77
C HIS A 270 -16.83 0.88 -12.82
N LEU A 271 -15.83 1.73 -13.06
CA LEU A 271 -14.43 1.32 -13.02
C LEU A 271 -14.01 0.84 -11.62
N TRP A 272 -14.39 1.55 -10.57
CA TRP A 272 -14.16 1.13 -9.19
C TRP A 272 -14.76 -0.25 -8.93
N GLN A 273 -16.03 -0.46 -9.32
CA GLN A 273 -16.71 -1.74 -9.17
C GLN A 273 -15.97 -2.84 -9.92
N LEU A 274 -15.57 -2.62 -11.18
CA LEU A 274 -14.82 -3.61 -11.95
C LEU A 274 -13.50 -4.01 -11.25
N ILE A 275 -12.78 -3.03 -10.69
CA ILE A 275 -11.52 -3.30 -9.95
C ILE A 275 -11.82 -4.12 -8.69
N ALA A 276 -12.82 -3.73 -7.91
CA ALA A 276 -13.22 -4.45 -6.69
C ALA A 276 -13.61 -5.90 -7.00
N HIS A 277 -14.42 -6.13 -8.05
CA HIS A 277 -14.79 -7.47 -8.48
C HIS A 277 -13.60 -8.30 -8.97
N GLU A 278 -12.64 -7.70 -9.69
CA GLU A 278 -11.43 -8.39 -10.13
C GLU A 278 -10.57 -8.85 -8.94
N VAL A 279 -10.51 -8.05 -7.86
CA VAL A 279 -9.83 -8.39 -6.61
C VAL A 279 -10.54 -9.55 -5.90
N LEU A 280 -11.87 -9.44 -5.73
CA LEU A 280 -12.68 -10.46 -5.07
C LEU A 280 -12.66 -11.80 -5.81
N LYS A 281 -12.73 -11.78 -7.15
CA LYS A 281 -12.66 -12.97 -8.00
C LYS A 281 -11.37 -13.76 -7.82
N GLN A 282 -10.28 -13.11 -7.39
CA GLN A 282 -8.99 -13.73 -7.09
C GLN A 282 -8.89 -14.22 -5.63
N GLY A 283 -10.00 -14.23 -4.89
CA GLY A 283 -10.09 -14.73 -3.53
C GLY A 283 -9.51 -13.79 -2.48
N PHE A 284 -9.44 -12.49 -2.77
CA PHE A 284 -9.11 -11.46 -1.79
C PHE A 284 -10.39 -10.86 -1.22
N TYR A 285 -10.27 -10.16 -0.10
CA TYR A 285 -11.26 -9.25 0.44
C TYR A 285 -10.84 -7.78 0.23
N LEU A 286 -11.76 -6.86 0.48
CA LEU A 286 -11.49 -5.42 0.43
C LEU A 286 -11.26 -4.93 1.86
N GLY A 287 -10.00 -4.75 2.27
CA GLY A 287 -9.63 -4.24 3.58
C GLY A 287 -9.88 -2.73 3.67
N VAL A 288 -10.77 -2.30 4.56
CA VAL A 288 -11.30 -0.92 4.61
C VAL A 288 -10.90 -0.15 5.88
N GLY A 289 -10.59 -0.87 6.97
CA GLY A 289 -10.05 -0.31 8.20
C GLY A 289 -8.80 -1.06 8.60
N ILE A 290 -7.72 -0.33 8.93
CA ILE A 290 -6.45 -0.94 9.34
C ILE A 290 -6.03 -0.29 10.66
N GLU A 291 -5.79 -1.08 11.70
CA GLU A 291 -5.46 -0.57 13.03
C GLU A 291 -4.25 0.39 12.97
N SER A 292 -4.32 1.47 13.75
CA SER A 292 -3.20 2.40 13.90
C SER A 292 -1.94 1.68 14.36
N VAL A 293 -0.79 2.12 13.83
CA VAL A 293 0.51 1.53 14.19
C VAL A 293 0.78 1.69 15.69
N LYS A 294 1.17 0.60 16.35
CA LYS A 294 1.49 0.63 17.79
C LYS A 294 2.83 1.31 18.02
N THR A 295 2.86 2.22 19.00
CA THR A 295 4.12 2.76 19.53
C THR A 295 4.71 1.72 20.47
N MET A 296 5.89 1.21 20.15
CA MET A 296 6.65 0.43 21.14
C MET A 296 7.21 1.40 22.18
N ASN A 297 6.86 1.24 23.45
CA ASN A 297 7.66 1.83 24.52
C ASN A 297 8.90 0.93 24.65
N ARG A 298 10.08 1.45 24.30
CA ARG A 298 11.36 0.79 24.60
C ARG A 298 11.85 1.24 25.96
#